data_AF-A0A2N6NB63-F1
#
_entry.id   AF-A0A2N6NB63-F1
#
_cell.length_a   1.000
_cell.length_b   1.000
_cell.length_c   1.000
_cell.angle_alpha   90.00
_cell.angle_beta   90.00
_cell.angle_gamma   90.00
#
_symmetry.space_group_name_H-M   'P 1'
#
loop_
_entity.id
_entity.type
_entity.pdbx_description
1 polymer ?
#
loop_
_entity_poly.entity_id
_entity_poly.type
_entity_poly.pdbx_seq_one_letter_code
_entity_poly.pdbx_strand_id
1 'polypeptide(L)' 'MSAVATLRGETPQQVRSLYRQLLRQGEQFTAYNFREYAKRRTRDAFHEHKNEKDSRKVQELIQKGLKELQAMKV' A
#
# COMPACT_ATOMS: atom_id res chain seq x y z
N MET A 1 23.61 -18.02 4.50
CA MET A 1 23.14 -16.75 3.91
C MET A 1 21.70 -16.52 4.37
N SER A 2 21.45 -15.53 5.23
CA SER A 2 20.20 -15.40 5.99
C SER A 2 19.08 -14.81 5.14
N ALA A 3 17.94 -15.52 5.05
CA ALA A 3 16.72 -15.13 4.31
C ALA A 3 16.10 -13.79 4.78
N VAL A 4 16.58 -13.24 5.91
CA VAL A 4 16.13 -11.97 6.47
C VAL A 4 16.68 -10.77 5.68
N ALA A 5 17.83 -10.91 5.00
CA ALA A 5 18.47 -9.83 4.26
C ALA A 5 17.83 -9.56 2.89
N THR A 6 17.36 -10.61 2.19
CA THR A 6 16.63 -10.48 0.91
C THR A 6 15.29 -9.75 1.08
N LEU A 7 14.57 -10.01 2.17
CA LEU A 7 13.30 -9.33 2.47
C LEU A 7 13.46 -7.82 2.65
N ARG A 8 14.56 -7.34 3.25
CA ARG A 8 14.77 -5.89 3.51
C ARG A 8 15.02 -5.07 2.24
N GLY A 9 15.52 -5.69 1.17
CA GLY A 9 15.72 -5.04 -0.13
C GLY A 9 14.51 -5.12 -1.06
N GLU A 10 13.58 -6.05 -0.81
CA GLU A 10 12.34 -6.18 -1.57
C GLU A 10 11.19 -5.40 -0.94
N THR A 11 11.08 -5.41 0.40
CA THR A 11 9.94 -4.81 1.11
C THR A 11 9.79 -3.29 0.94
N PRO A 12 10.84 -2.43 1.01
CA PRO A 12 10.65 -0.99 0.83
C PRO A 12 10.21 -0.62 -0.59
N GLN A 13 10.76 -1.33 -1.59
CA GLN A 13 10.44 -1.16 -3.00
C GLN A 13 9.00 -1.62 -3.27
N GLN A 14 8.60 -2.77 -2.71
CA GLN A 14 7.24 -3.29 -2.77
C GLN A 14 6.23 -2.32 -2.12
N VAL A 15 6.51 -1.81 -0.92
CA VAL A 15 5.65 -0.84 -0.22
C VAL A 15 5.49 0.44 -1.06
N ARG A 16 6.59 0.99 -1.59
CA ARG A 16 6.55 2.18 -2.48
C ARG A 16 5.82 1.92 -3.79
N SER A 17 5.92 0.70 -4.33
CA SER A 17 5.20 0.30 -5.53
C SER A 17 3.70 0.20 -5.27
N LEU A 18 3.31 -0.47 -4.17
CA LEU A 18 1.93 -0.61 -3.74
C LEU A 18 1.26 0.74 -3.49
N TYR A 19 1.94 1.65 -2.78
CA TYR A 19 1.47 3.02 -2.58
C TYR A 19 1.15 3.73 -3.90
N ARG A 20 2.08 3.70 -4.87
CA ARG A 20 1.89 4.30 -6.19
C ARG A 20 0.81 3.62 -7.02
N GLN A 21 0.61 2.30 -6.85
CA GLN A 21 -0.47 1.58 -7.53
C GLN A 21 -1.83 1.97 -6.96
N LEU A 22 -1.98 2.04 -5.64
CA LEU A 22 -3.22 2.47 -4.97
C LEU A 22 -3.62 3.89 -5.37
N LEU A 23 -2.67 4.83 -5.37
CA LEU A 23 -2.94 6.21 -5.81
C LEU A 23 -3.39 6.27 -7.27
N ARG A 24 -2.66 5.61 -8.18
CA ARG A 24 -3.01 5.58 -9.61
C ARG A 24 -4.36 4.92 -9.86
N GLN A 25 -4.67 3.84 -9.15
CA GLN A 25 -5.97 3.18 -9.29
C GLN A 25 -7.09 4.06 -8.75
N GLY A 26 -6.89 4.71 -7.60
CA GLY A 26 -7.85 5.67 -7.05
C GLY A 26 -8.12 6.87 -7.98
N GLU A 27 -7.12 7.30 -8.74
CA GLU A 27 -7.28 8.35 -9.75
C GLU A 27 -8.17 7.95 -10.94
N GLN A 28 -8.41 6.64 -11.17
CA GLN A 28 -9.27 6.17 -12.26
C GLN A 28 -10.77 6.30 -11.95
N PHE A 29 -11.16 6.52 -10.70
CA PHE A 29 -12.57 6.75 -10.37
C PHE A 29 -13.10 8.02 -11.06
N THR A 30 -14.21 7.92 -11.77
CA THR A 30 -14.86 9.07 -12.42
C THR A 30 -15.44 10.03 -11.40
N ALA A 31 -16.10 9.50 -10.36
CA ALA A 31 -16.70 10.26 -9.29
C ALA A 31 -15.63 10.91 -8.38
N TYR A 32 -15.68 12.24 -8.25
CA TYR A 32 -14.71 13.04 -7.50
C TYR A 32 -14.56 12.59 -6.04
N ASN A 33 -15.69 12.32 -5.38
CA ASN A 33 -15.72 11.86 -3.99
C ASN A 33 -14.97 10.54 -3.79
N PHE A 34 -15.10 9.58 -4.72
CA PHE A 34 -14.36 8.32 -4.65
C PHE A 34 -12.87 8.50 -4.94
N ARG A 35 -12.52 9.34 -5.91
CA ARG A 35 -11.12 9.68 -6.22
C ARG A 35 -10.40 10.28 -5.01
N GLU A 36 -10.99 11.30 -4.40
CA GLU A 36 -10.40 11.98 -3.24
C GLU A 36 -10.42 11.09 -2.00
N TYR A 37 -11.46 10.28 -1.80
CA TYR A 37 -11.50 9.31 -0.72
C TYR A 37 -10.38 8.28 -0.86
N ALA A 38 -10.21 7.67 -2.04
CA ALA A 38 -9.16 6.67 -2.28
C ALA A 38 -7.77 7.28 -2.06
N LYS A 39 -7.53 8.49 -2.57
CA LYS A 39 -6.28 9.23 -2.38
C LYS A 39 -6.00 9.51 -0.90
N ARG A 40 -6.96 10.08 -0.17
CA ARG A 40 -6.82 10.40 1.25
C ARG A 40 -6.62 9.13 2.07
N ARG A 41 -7.47 8.12 1.90
CA ARG A 41 -7.41 6.84 2.61
C ARG A 41 -6.06 6.15 2.45
N THR A 42 -5.53 6.14 1.22
CA THR A 42 -4.21 5.57 0.91
C THR A 42 -3.11 6.34 1.63
N ARG A 43 -3.11 7.69 1.55
CA ARG A 43 -2.11 8.51 2.25
C ARG A 43 -2.16 8.32 3.76
N ASP A 44 -3.35 8.36 4.33
CA ASP A 44 -3.58 8.22 5.77
C ASP A 44 -3.03 6.87 6.26
N ALA A 45 -3.36 5.75 5.60
CA ALA A 45 -2.88 4.42 6.00
C ALA A 45 -1.35 4.30 5.97
N PHE A 46 -0.70 4.82 4.92
CA PHE A 46 0.75 4.74 4.80
C PHE A 46 1.46 5.68 5.79
N HIS A 47 0.87 6.83 6.09
CA HIS A 47 1.39 7.73 7.12
C HIS A 47 1.23 7.16 8.53
N GLU A 48 0.09 6.53 8.83
CA GLU A 48 -0.22 5.87 10.10
C GLU A 48 0.81 4.77 10.43
N HIS A 49 1.18 3.96 9.44
CA HIS A 49 2.09 2.82 9.63
C HIS A 49 3.53 3.08 9.16
N LYS A 50 3.93 4.32 8.88
CA LYS A 50 5.25 4.66 8.32
C LYS A 50 6.45 4.18 9.17
N ASN A 51 6.24 4.04 10.48
CA ASN A 51 7.25 3.69 11.46
C ASN A 51 7.07 2.26 12.01
N GLU A 52 6.20 1.45 11.39
CA GLU A 52 6.01 0.06 11.80
C GLU A 52 7.30 -0.73 11.59
N LYS A 53 7.73 -1.45 12.63
CA LYS A 53 8.98 -2.23 12.65
C LYS A 53 8.74 -3.73 12.78
N ASP A 54 7.54 -4.14 13.18
CA ASP A 54 7.17 -5.55 13.20
C ASP A 54 6.99 -6.06 11.76
N SER A 55 7.86 -6.98 11.36
CA SER A 55 7.86 -7.55 10.01
C SER A 55 6.56 -8.30 9.69
N ARG A 56 5.93 -8.95 10.68
CA ARG A 56 4.63 -9.61 10.50
C ARG A 56 3.56 -8.57 10.23
N LYS A 57 3.58 -7.47 10.99
CA LYS A 57 2.60 -6.39 10.82
C LYS A 57 2.74 -5.69 9.47
N VAL A 58 3.97 -5.43 9.04
CA VAL A 58 4.25 -4.89 7.70
C VAL A 58 3.69 -5.82 6.62
N GLN A 59 3.88 -7.14 6.77
CA GLN A 59 3.37 -8.11 5.80
C GLN A 59 1.84 -8.13 5.76
N GLU A 60 1.16 -8.10 6.91
CA GLU A 60 -0.31 -7.97 6.99
C GLU A 60 -0.81 -6.71 6.27
N LEU A 61 -0.15 -5.57 6.50
CA LEU A 61 -0.51 -4.29 5.88
C LEU A 61 -0.31 -4.30 4.37
N ILE A 62 0.78 -4.90 3.87
CA ILE A 62 0.99 -5.10 2.44
C ILE A 62 -0.14 -5.96 1.85
N GLN A 63 -0.48 -7.08 2.48
CA GLN A 63 -1.55 -7.97 2.01
C GLN A 63 -2.91 -7.27 2.01
N LYS A 64 -3.20 -6.45 3.02
CA LYS A 64 -4.39 -5.60 3.06
C LYS A 64 -4.42 -4.63 1.90
N GLY A 65 -3.33 -3.90 1.65
CA GLY A 65 -3.26 -2.95 0.54
C GLY A 65 -3.39 -3.63 -0.83
N LEU A 66 -2.87 -4.84 -1.01
CA LEU A 66 -3.07 -5.61 -2.25
C LEU A 66 -4.55 -5.98 -2.47
N LYS A 67 -5.26 -6.36 -1.41
CA LYS A 67 -6.71 -6.61 -1.48
C LYS A 67 -7.50 -5.35 -1.81
N GLU A 68 -7.17 -4.23 -1.17
CA GLU A 68 -7.78 -2.93 -1.47
C GLU A 68 -7.53 -2.51 -2.92
N LEU A 69 -6.30 -2.70 -3.43
CA LEU A 69 -5.96 -2.44 -4.83
C LEU A 69 -6.79 -3.30 -5.79
N GLN A 70 -6.98 -4.58 -5.48
CA GLN A 70 -7.78 -5.47 -6.31
C GLN A 70 -9.26 -5.05 -6.30
N ALA A 71 -9.80 -4.61 -5.16
CA ALA A 71 -11.17 -4.15 -5.06
C ALA A 71 -11.44 -2.83 -5.83
N MET A 72 -10.41 -2.00 -6.03
CA MET A 72 -10.53 -0.75 -6.80
C MET A 72 -10.37 -0.93 -8.32
N LYS A 73 -9.88 -2.09 -8.76
CA LYS A 73 -9.86 -2.47 -10.18
C LYS A 73 -11.26 -2.99 -10.54
N VAL A 74 -12.12 -2.07 -10.92
CA VAL A 74 -13.46 -2.36 -11.48
C VAL A 74 -13.35 -2.54 -12.99
#